data_AF-A0A2T9UIM7-F1
#
_entry.id   AF-A0A2T9UIM7-F1
#
_cell.length_a   1.000
_cell.length_b   1.000
_cell.length_c   1.000
_cell.angle_alpha   90.00
_cell.angle_beta   90.00
_cell.angle_gamma   90.00
#
_symmetry.space_group_name_H-M   'P 1'
#
loop_
_entity.id
_entity.type
_entity.pdbx_description
1 polymer ?
#
loop_
_entity_poly.entity_id
_entity_poly.type
_entity_poly.pdbx_seq_one_letter_code
_entity_poly.pdbx_strand_id
1 'polypeptide(L)' 'MSHRRSTVKGSLSFANPTVRAWLFQILAVVAVVGIVGWLFHNTVTNLNNRGITSGFAFLDRGAGFGIVQH' A
#
# COMPACT_ATOMS: atom_id res chain seq x y z
N MET A 1 -38.93 -36.18 -3.61
CA MET A 1 -37.80 -36.53 -2.72
C MET A 1 -36.66 -35.55 -3.00
N SER A 2 -36.50 -34.52 -2.16
CA SER A 2 -35.50 -33.46 -2.37
C SER A 2 -34.13 -33.93 -1.87
N HIS A 3 -33.19 -34.13 -2.80
CA HIS A 3 -31.80 -34.44 -2.47
C HIS A 3 -31.13 -33.16 -1.97
N ARG A 4 -30.88 -33.07 -0.65
CA ARG A 4 -30.06 -32.00 -0.08
C ARG A 4 -28.65 -32.15 -0.65
N ARG A 5 -28.20 -31.18 -1.46
CA ARG A 5 -26.78 -31.02 -1.77
C ARG A 5 -26.06 -30.74 -0.46
N SER A 6 -25.23 -31.69 -0.03
CA SER A 6 -24.25 -31.45 1.04
C SER A 6 -23.29 -30.37 0.54
N THR A 7 -23.52 -29.13 0.96
CA THR A 7 -22.55 -28.05 0.82
C THR A 7 -21.37 -28.39 1.71
N VAL A 8 -20.39 -29.11 1.15
CA VAL A 8 -19.09 -29.31 1.81
C VAL A 8 -18.53 -27.91 2.04
N LYS A 9 -18.62 -27.46 3.30
CA LYS A 9 -18.03 -26.23 3.80
C LYS A 9 -16.55 -26.31 3.46
N GLY A 10 -16.05 -25.42 2.60
CA GLY A 10 -14.65 -25.40 2.21
C GLY A 10 -13.79 -25.35 3.48
N SER A 11 -13.10 -26.44 3.79
CA SER A 11 -12.26 -26.50 4.98
C SER A 11 -11.13 -25.48 4.81
N LEU A 12 -11.06 -24.51 5.72
CA LEU A 12 -9.94 -23.58 5.86
C LEU A 12 -8.73 -24.35 6.42
N SER A 13 -8.25 -25.32 5.65
CA SER A 13 -7.08 -26.13 5.97
C SER A 13 -5.94 -25.72 5.06
N PHE A 14 -4.73 -25.64 5.62
CA PHE A 14 -3.52 -25.34 4.86
C PHE A 14 -3.20 -26.41 3.79
N ALA A 15 -3.75 -27.62 3.93
CA ALA A 15 -3.67 -28.66 2.90
C ALA A 15 -4.43 -28.28 1.63
N ASN A 16 -5.42 -27.39 1.73
CA ASN A 16 -6.18 -26.91 0.57
C ASN A 16 -5.28 -26.00 -0.31
N PRO A 17 -5.05 -26.36 -1.59
CA PRO A 17 -4.19 -25.59 -2.48
C PRO A 17 -4.69 -24.14 -2.69
N THR A 18 -6.00 -23.91 -2.67
CA THR A 18 -6.59 -22.58 -2.83
C THR A 18 -6.25 -21.66 -1.66
N VAL A 19 -6.32 -22.18 -0.42
CA VAL A 19 -6.01 -21.39 0.79
C VAL A 19 -4.55 -20.94 0.79
N ARG A 20 -3.64 -21.85 0.46
CA ARG A 20 -2.21 -21.54 0.40
C ARG A 20 -1.86 -20.58 -0.75
N ALA A 21 -2.53 -20.70 -1.89
CA ALA A 21 -2.36 -19.76 -3.00
C ALA A 21 -2.75 -18.33 -2.61
N TRP A 22 -3.92 -18.15 -1.98
CA TRP A 22 -4.35 -16.84 -1.49
C TRP A 22 -3.41 -16.27 -0.42
N LEU A 23 -2.94 -17.11 0.51
CA LEU A 23 -1.97 -16.68 1.52
C LEU A 23 -0.72 -16.08 0.87
N PHE A 24 -0.09 -16.79 -0.07
CA PHE A 24 1.13 -16.30 -0.70
C PHE A 24 0.92 -15.09 -1.59
N GLN A 25 -0.24 -14.97 -2.25
CA GLN A 25 -0.58 -13.77 -3.01
C GLN A 25 -0.72 -12.55 -2.11
N ILE A 26 -1.44 -12.67 -0.99
CA ILE A 26 -1.58 -11.58 -0.02
C ILE A 26 -0.22 -11.19 0.55
N LEU A 27 0.59 -12.19 0.95
CA LEU A 27 1.95 -11.93 1.45
C LEU A 27 2.81 -11.23 0.40
N ALA A 28 2.74 -11.64 -0.87
CA ALA A 28 3.47 -10.99 -1.96
C ALA A 28 3.02 -9.54 -2.16
N VAL A 29 1.71 -9.25 -2.18
CA VAL A 29 1.20 -7.88 -2.30
C VAL A 29 1.65 -7.03 -1.11
N VAL A 30 1.54 -7.55 0.12
CA VAL A 30 2.00 -6.85 1.32
C VAL A 30 3.50 -6.56 1.25
N ALA A 31 4.30 -7.53 0.83
CA ALA A 31 5.74 -7.35 0.67
C ALA A 31 6.06 -6.27 -0.37
N VAL A 32 5.43 -6.30 -1.54
CA VAL A 32 5.65 -5.30 -2.60
C VAL A 32 5.24 -3.90 -2.13
N VAL A 33 4.04 -3.74 -1.58
CA VAL A 33 3.55 -2.45 -1.07
C VAL A 33 4.45 -1.94 0.05
N GLY A 34 4.89 -2.83 0.96
CA GLY A 34 5.81 -2.50 2.05
C GLY A 34 7.17 -2.02 1.54
N ILE A 35 7.76 -2.72 0.57
CA ILE A 35 9.04 -2.34 -0.05
C ILE A 35 8.91 -0.99 -0.75
N VAL A 36 7.88 -0.81 -1.57
CA VAL A 36 7.66 0.45 -2.30
C VAL A 36 7.45 1.61 -1.33
N GLY A 37 6.64 1.42 -0.29
CA GLY A 37 6.42 2.43 0.75
C GLY A 37 7.70 2.78 1.50
N TRP A 38 8.49 1.77 1.88
CA TRP A 38 9.78 1.97 2.56
C TRP A 38 10.80 2.70 1.68
N LEU A 39 10.89 2.35 0.39
CA LEU A 39 11.75 3.05 -0.57
C LEU A 39 11.32 4.51 -0.73
N PHE A 40 10.03 4.76 -0.96
CA PHE A 40 9.49 6.11 -1.10
C PHE A 40 9.80 6.97 0.13
N HIS A 41 9.54 6.44 1.33
CA HIS A 41 9.84 7.14 2.58
C HIS A 41 11.34 7.42 2.72
N ASN A 42 12.21 6.44 2.42
CA ASN A 42 13.66 6.65 2.45
C ASN A 42 14.09 7.73 1.47
N THR A 43 13.63 7.67 0.22
CA THR A 43 14.00 8.63 -0.81
C THR A 43 13.59 10.05 -0.40
N VAL A 44 12.34 10.25 0.02
CA VAL A 44 11.85 11.58 0.45
C VAL A 44 12.65 12.10 1.65
N THR A 45 12.90 11.26 2.66
CA THR A 45 13.71 11.64 3.82
C THR A 45 15.14 12.03 3.43
N ASN A 46 15.78 11.28 2.53
CA ASN A 46 17.13 11.58 2.05
C ASN A 46 17.18 12.88 1.22
N LEU A 47 16.16 13.14 0.39
CA LEU A 47 16.07 14.39 -0.37
C LEU A 47 15.87 15.59 0.55
N ASN A 48 14.98 15.48 1.53
CA ASN A 48 14.72 16.52 2.52
C ASN A 48 15.98 16.86 3.33
N ASN A 49 16.74 15.86 3.77
CA ASN A 49 18.01 16.06 4.48
C ASN A 49 19.07 16.76 3.62
N ARG A 50 18.95 16.70 2.29
CA ARG A 50 19.83 17.39 1.33
C ARG A 50 19.28 18.75 0.90
N GLY A 51 18.18 19.21 1.50
CA GLY A 51 17.52 20.47 1.12
C GLY A 51 16.79 20.41 -0.23
N ILE A 52 16.68 19.24 -0.84
CA ILE A 52 15.95 19.07 -2.10
C ILE A 52 14.47 18.94 -1.77
N THR A 53 13.72 20.00 -2.01
CA THR A 53 12.25 19.96 -1.88
C THR A 53 11.68 19.13 -3.03
N SER A 54 10.91 18.09 -2.68
CA SER A 54 10.31 17.16 -3.64
C SER A 54 8.80 17.03 -3.43
N GLY A 55 8.08 16.58 -4.46
CA GLY A 55 6.64 16.34 -4.42
C GLY A 55 5.81 17.61 -4.25
N PHE A 56 4.73 17.49 -3.47
CA PHE A 56 3.74 18.55 -3.25
C PHE A 56 3.93 19.28 -1.90
N ALA A 57 5.12 19.23 -1.30
CA ALA A 57 5.41 19.91 -0.04
C ALA A 57 5.22 21.45 -0.11
N PHE A 58 5.08 22.00 -1.32
CA PHE A 58 4.69 23.39 -1.52
C PHE A 58 3.23 23.67 -1.14
N LEU A 59 2.34 22.67 -1.14
CA LEU A 59 0.94 22.83 -0.72
C LEU A 59 0.85 23.19 0.77
N ASP A 60 1.82 22.76 1.57
CA ASP A 60 1.92 23.07 3.00
C ASP A 60 2.65 24.40 3.27
N ARG A 61 3.15 25.08 2.24
CA ARG A 61 3.91 26.34 2.39
C ARG A 61 3.21 27.48 1.65
N GLY A 62 2.86 28.54 2.37
CA GLY A 62 2.40 29.78 1.76
C GLY A 62 3.45 30.37 0.82
N ALA A 63 3.03 30.99 -0.28
CA ALA A 63 3.95 31.67 -1.19
C ALA A 63 4.76 32.73 -0.42
N GLY A 64 6.09 32.72 -0.57
CA GLY A 64 7.00 33.63 0.12
C GLY A 64 6.95 35.09 -0.37
N PHE A 65 6.01 35.42 -1.25
CA PHE A 65 5.77 36.76 -1.77
C PHE A 65 4.35 37.19 -1.43
N GLY A 66 4.21 38.37 -0.83
CA GLY A 66 2.90 38.97 -0.60
C GLY A 66 2.24 39.31 -1.94
N ILE A 67 0.94 39.02 -2.06
CA ILE A 67 0.16 39.52 -3.20
C ILE A 67 -0.03 41.02 -2.99
N VAL A 68 0.68 41.83 -3.76
CA VAL A 68 0.48 43.29 -3.77
C VAL A 68 -0.85 43.55 -4.46
N GLN A 69 -1.85 43.98 -3.68
CA GLN A 69 -3.12 44.48 -4.20
C GLN A 69 -2.97 45.99 -4.41
N HIS A 70 -3.30 46.47 -5.62
CA HIS A 70 -3.28 47.87 -6.00
C HIS A 70 -4.68 48.38 -6.26
#